data_AF-A0A9D7R8S5-F1
#
_entry.id   AF-A0A9D7R8S5-F1
#
_cell.length_a   1.000
_cell.length_b   1.000
_cell.length_c   1.000
_cell.angle_alpha   90.00
_cell.angle_beta   90.00
_cell.angle_gamma   90.00
#
_symmetry.space_group_name_H-M   'P 1'
#
loop_
_entity.id
_entity.type
_entity.pdbx_description
1 polymer ?
#
loop_
_entity_poly.entity_id
_entity_poly.type
_entity_poly.pdbx_seq_one_letter_code
_entity_poly.pdbx_strand_id
1 'polypeptide(L)'
;MKKLVFGLILLFCGQLFAADLFDNTKPRDFKLADPLELNATIGGFPIWNGEGKWRLYNLARRDSTGTGQAIPIGDVGLFQTENKKFVAVMWISATLGQGGSTRWLGEPCKRDDMLYKANIGKSVWEDNCVTINHISNYGNNPGGKDAELYALFVEQGISPPPTILQIKFTRNGTRGNFLNITLSVNPEVMGFARETEVAWGKNPWNKTMSFKDPAKKQFIDALGVWSLQFAKQMDAALDQKTDAFAAIPTWRSVLSDMPKPEPIKSTVSLD
;
A
#
# COMPACT_ATOMS: atom_id res chain seq x y z
N MET A 1 -31.94 -28.81 -51.68
CA MET A 1 -30.60 -28.93 -51.08
C MET A 1 -30.27 -27.64 -50.34
N LYS A 2 -30.42 -27.61 -49.02
CA LYS A 2 -30.08 -26.46 -48.17
C LYS A 2 -28.61 -26.57 -47.77
N LYS A 3 -27.76 -25.64 -48.23
CA LYS A 3 -26.37 -25.53 -47.77
C LYS A 3 -26.37 -24.72 -46.47
N LEU A 4 -26.14 -25.41 -45.36
CA LEU A 4 -25.88 -24.80 -44.06
C LEU A 4 -24.42 -24.35 -44.04
N VAL A 5 -24.18 -23.04 -44.05
CA VAL A 5 -22.84 -22.47 -43.85
C VAL A 5 -22.65 -22.28 -42.35
N PHE A 6 -21.88 -23.17 -41.73
CA PHE A 6 -21.40 -22.99 -40.36
C PHE A 6 -20.27 -21.96 -40.39
N GLY A 7 -20.55 -20.74 -39.93
CA GLY A 7 -19.53 -19.73 -39.66
C GLY A 7 -18.77 -20.07 -38.38
N LEU A 8 -17.49 -20.38 -38.51
CA LEU A 8 -16.57 -20.58 -37.39
C LEU A 8 -16.24 -19.21 -36.78
N ILE A 9 -16.88 -18.86 -35.66
CA ILE A 9 -16.51 -17.69 -34.86
C ILE A 9 -15.22 -18.04 -34.11
N LEU A 10 -14.08 -17.56 -34.63
CA LEU A 10 -12.81 -17.52 -33.89
C LEU A 10 -12.96 -16.51 -32.75
N LEU A 11 -13.35 -17.00 -31.56
CA LEU A 11 -13.15 -16.30 -30.30
C LEU A 11 -11.63 -16.13 -30.09
N PHE A 12 -11.09 -15.00 -30.53
CA PHE A 12 -9.81 -14.49 -30.04
C PHE A 12 -9.99 -14.21 -28.55
N CYS A 13 -9.78 -15.24 -27.74
CA CYS A 13 -9.53 -15.10 -26.31
C CYS A 13 -8.16 -14.46 -26.21
N GLY A 14 -8.10 -13.13 -26.34
CA GLY A 14 -6.90 -12.37 -26.05
C GLY A 14 -6.50 -12.71 -24.63
N GLN A 15 -5.43 -13.49 -24.48
CA GLN A 15 -4.81 -13.65 -23.18
C GLN A 15 -4.46 -12.24 -22.72
N LEU A 16 -5.18 -11.74 -21.72
CA LEU A 16 -4.83 -10.53 -20.99
C LEU A 16 -3.52 -10.84 -20.28
N PHE A 17 -2.41 -10.78 -21.01
CA PHE A 17 -1.09 -10.78 -20.43
C PHE A 17 -1.09 -9.70 -19.36
N ALA A 18 -0.63 -10.05 -18.15
CA ALA A 18 -0.39 -9.09 -17.08
C ALA A 18 0.39 -7.92 -17.67
N ALA A 19 -0.15 -6.70 -17.56
CA ALA A 19 0.50 -5.52 -18.06
C ALA A 19 1.63 -5.16 -17.10
N ASP A 20 2.79 -5.80 -17.26
CA ASP A 20 3.94 -5.47 -16.43
C ASP A 20 4.33 -4.02 -16.65
N LEU A 21 4.53 -3.31 -15.54
CA LEU A 21 4.93 -1.91 -15.55
C LEU A 21 6.40 -1.75 -15.95
N PHE A 22 7.16 -2.85 -16.01
CA PHE A 22 8.58 -2.87 -16.34
C PHE A 22 8.91 -3.99 -17.32
N ASP A 23 9.86 -3.72 -18.23
CA ASP A 23 10.44 -4.73 -19.14
C ASP A 23 11.71 -5.41 -18.54
N ASN A 24 11.83 -5.38 -17.21
CA ASN A 24 13.02 -5.68 -16.40
C ASN A 24 14.18 -4.67 -16.48
N THR A 25 14.21 -3.78 -17.48
CA THR A 25 15.31 -2.81 -17.67
C THR A 25 14.89 -1.38 -17.40
N LYS A 26 13.65 -1.02 -17.76
CA LYS A 26 13.08 0.32 -17.58
C LYS A 26 11.58 0.24 -17.30
N PRO A 27 11.00 1.28 -16.67
CA PRO A 27 9.55 1.42 -16.63
C PRO A 27 9.00 1.63 -18.03
N ARG A 28 7.75 1.19 -18.26
CA ARG A 28 6.99 1.62 -19.43
C ARG A 28 6.65 3.12 -19.33
N ASP A 29 6.32 3.72 -20.46
CA ASP A 29 5.81 5.09 -20.49
C ASP A 29 4.45 5.17 -19.79
N PHE A 30 4.23 6.25 -19.05
CA PHE A 30 2.95 6.58 -18.42
C PHE A 30 2.78 8.09 -18.32
N LYS A 31 1.55 8.54 -18.16
CA LYS A 31 1.21 9.93 -17.79
C LYS A 31 0.75 9.97 -16.34
N LEU A 32 1.03 11.09 -15.68
CA LEU A 32 0.51 11.36 -14.34
C LEU A 32 -1.01 11.18 -14.35
N ALA A 33 -1.50 10.42 -13.37
CA ALA A 33 -2.89 10.05 -13.16
C ALA A 33 -3.49 9.02 -14.15
N ASP A 34 -2.68 8.34 -14.96
CA ASP A 34 -3.14 7.19 -15.75
C ASP A 34 -3.74 6.10 -14.84
N PRO A 35 -4.86 5.46 -15.23
CA PRO A 35 -5.45 4.38 -14.44
C PRO A 35 -4.53 3.16 -14.43
N LEU A 36 -4.46 2.47 -13.28
CA LEU A 36 -3.76 1.19 -13.19
C LEU A 36 -4.65 0.07 -13.76
N GLU A 37 -4.08 -0.77 -14.62
CA GLU A 37 -4.76 -1.95 -15.17
C GLU A 37 -5.03 -2.99 -14.08
N LEU A 38 -6.15 -3.72 -14.20
CA LEU A 38 -6.58 -4.67 -13.16
C LEU A 38 -5.57 -5.79 -12.89
N ASN A 39 -4.80 -6.17 -13.89
CA ASN A 39 -3.80 -7.23 -13.86
C ASN A 39 -2.36 -6.69 -13.94
N ALA A 40 -2.15 -5.42 -13.60
CA ALA A 40 -0.81 -4.82 -13.61
C ALA A 40 0.11 -5.51 -12.60
N THR A 41 1.37 -5.69 -13.00
CA THR A 41 2.44 -6.27 -12.17
C THR A 41 3.65 -5.35 -12.15
N ILE A 42 4.53 -5.58 -11.17
CA ILE A 42 5.87 -5.01 -11.14
C ILE A 42 6.85 -6.16 -11.20
N GLY A 43 7.54 -6.40 -12.32
CA GLY A 43 8.47 -7.53 -12.44
C GLY A 43 7.84 -8.89 -12.10
N GLY A 44 6.59 -9.10 -12.52
CA GLY A 44 5.76 -10.27 -12.23
C GLY A 44 5.07 -10.28 -10.85
N PHE A 45 5.45 -9.41 -9.92
CA PHE A 45 4.79 -9.32 -8.61
C PHE A 45 3.40 -8.67 -8.76
N PRO A 46 2.34 -9.27 -8.19
CA PRO A 46 0.99 -8.69 -8.27
C PRO A 46 0.90 -7.38 -7.50
N ILE A 47 0.05 -6.47 -7.97
CA ILE A 47 -0.28 -5.23 -7.27
C ILE A 47 -1.68 -5.36 -6.68
N TRP A 48 -1.83 -5.03 -5.39
CA TRP A 48 -3.16 -5.05 -4.77
C TRP A 48 -4.05 -3.96 -5.37
N ASN A 49 -5.11 -4.38 -6.05
CA ASN A 49 -6.04 -3.49 -6.73
C ASN A 49 -7.39 -3.35 -6.01
N GLY A 50 -7.48 -3.67 -4.70
CA GLY A 50 -8.74 -3.87 -3.97
C GLY A 50 -9.72 -2.69 -3.85
N GLU A 51 -9.54 -1.61 -4.60
CA GLU A 51 -10.55 -0.56 -4.80
C GLU A 51 -10.79 -0.20 -6.28
N GLY A 52 -10.02 -0.75 -7.22
CA GLY A 52 -10.16 -0.51 -8.67
C GLY A 52 -9.97 0.95 -9.12
N LYS A 53 -9.48 1.81 -8.23
CA LYS A 53 -9.42 3.28 -8.40
C LYS A 53 -7.99 3.83 -8.43
N TRP A 54 -6.97 2.96 -8.45
CA TRP A 54 -5.58 3.39 -8.42
C TRP A 54 -5.19 4.14 -9.69
N ARG A 55 -4.44 5.22 -9.51
CA ARG A 55 -3.83 6.00 -10.59
C ARG A 55 -2.33 6.12 -10.37
N LEU A 56 -1.57 6.07 -11.44
CA LEU A 56 -0.11 6.15 -11.44
C LEU A 56 0.35 7.60 -11.20
N TYR A 57 1.37 7.78 -10.35
CA TYR A 57 2.12 9.04 -10.26
C TYR A 57 3.63 8.87 -10.35
N ASN A 58 4.13 7.64 -10.14
CA ASN A 58 5.55 7.34 -10.30
C ASN A 58 5.75 5.94 -10.88
N LEU A 59 6.69 5.84 -11.81
CA LEU A 59 7.34 4.60 -12.23
C LEU A 59 8.84 4.91 -12.32
N ALA A 60 9.65 4.24 -11.52
CA ALA A 60 11.09 4.44 -11.51
C ALA A 60 11.81 3.10 -11.42
N ARG A 61 12.96 3.00 -12.09
CA ARG A 61 13.88 1.88 -11.95
C ARG A 61 15.16 2.40 -11.30
N ARG A 62 15.66 1.67 -10.32
CA ARG A 62 16.96 1.93 -9.68
C ARG A 62 17.69 0.62 -9.45
N ASP A 63 18.98 0.71 -9.19
CA ASP A 63 19.75 -0.42 -8.70
C ASP A 63 19.79 -0.43 -7.18
N SER A 64 19.84 -1.63 -6.60
CA SER A 64 20.16 -1.78 -5.19
C SER A 64 21.54 -1.21 -4.89
N THR A 65 21.66 -0.50 -3.77
CA THR A 65 22.95 -0.02 -3.26
C THR A 65 23.55 -1.04 -2.30
N GLY A 66 24.87 -1.27 -2.37
CA GLY A 66 25.58 -2.20 -1.48
C GLY A 66 26.91 -2.65 -2.07
N THR A 67 27.61 -3.55 -1.38
CA THR A 67 28.89 -4.11 -1.83
C THR A 67 28.74 -5.34 -2.73
N GLY A 68 27.53 -5.89 -2.86
CA GLY A 68 27.22 -7.04 -3.71
C GLY A 68 26.83 -6.66 -5.14
N GLN A 69 26.42 -7.66 -5.93
CA GLN A 69 25.88 -7.43 -7.27
C GLN A 69 24.63 -6.56 -7.18
N ALA A 70 24.59 -5.50 -7.99
CA ALA A 70 23.43 -4.64 -8.12
C ALA A 70 22.21 -5.42 -8.62
N ILE A 71 21.10 -5.32 -7.89
CA ILE A 71 19.82 -5.90 -8.24
C ILE A 71 18.91 -4.78 -8.78
N PRO A 72 18.32 -4.94 -9.97
CA PRO A 72 17.35 -3.97 -10.48
C PRO A 72 16.09 -3.98 -9.61
N ILE A 73 15.63 -2.79 -9.24
CA ILE A 73 14.44 -2.54 -8.42
C ILE A 73 13.51 -1.63 -9.20
N GLY A 74 12.25 -2.03 -9.28
CA GLY A 74 11.16 -1.18 -9.73
C GLY A 74 10.50 -0.52 -8.53
N ASP A 75 10.17 0.75 -8.67
CA ASP A 75 9.35 1.51 -7.73
C ASP A 75 8.10 2.03 -8.45
N VAL A 76 6.93 1.81 -7.86
CA VAL A 76 5.63 2.23 -8.37
C VAL A 76 4.93 3.09 -7.33
N GLY A 77 4.54 4.29 -7.72
CA GLY A 77 3.70 5.18 -6.92
C GLY A 77 2.28 5.21 -7.48
N LEU A 78 1.31 4.89 -6.62
CA LEU A 78 -0.12 4.96 -6.90
C LEU A 78 -0.83 5.90 -5.94
N PHE A 79 -1.92 6.52 -6.37
CA PHE A 79 -2.75 7.34 -5.50
C PHE A 79 -4.24 7.17 -5.79
N GLN A 80 -5.06 7.58 -4.82
CA GLN A 80 -6.51 7.60 -4.90
C GLN A 80 -7.07 8.90 -4.32
N THR A 81 -8.07 9.43 -5.01
CA THR A 81 -8.85 10.60 -4.61
C THR A 81 -10.34 10.34 -4.84
N GLU A 82 -11.19 10.95 -4.02
CA GLU A 82 -12.64 10.80 -4.11
C GLU A 82 -13.32 12.07 -3.61
N ASN A 83 -14.25 12.64 -4.37
CA ASN A 83 -15.00 13.84 -3.98
C ASN A 83 -14.11 14.99 -3.47
N LYS A 84 -13.01 15.28 -4.18
CA LYS A 84 -11.97 16.25 -3.79
C LYS A 84 -11.27 15.98 -2.46
N LYS A 85 -11.29 14.73 -1.99
CA LYS A 85 -10.53 14.28 -0.82
C LYS A 85 -9.42 13.34 -1.24
N PHE A 86 -8.28 13.48 -0.57
CA PHE A 86 -7.23 12.49 -0.57
C PHE A 86 -7.74 11.22 0.13
N VAL A 87 -7.57 10.06 -0.49
CA VAL A 87 -7.94 8.76 0.10
C VAL A 87 -6.70 8.03 0.58
N ALA A 88 -5.79 7.73 -0.35
CA ALA A 88 -4.63 6.91 -0.09
C ALA A 88 -3.53 7.12 -1.13
N VAL A 89 -2.30 6.82 -0.73
CA VAL A 89 -1.14 6.60 -1.60
C VAL A 89 -0.60 5.20 -1.35
N MET A 90 -0.20 4.50 -2.39
CA MET A 90 0.56 3.27 -2.28
C MET A 90 1.92 3.43 -2.95
N TRP A 91 2.98 3.05 -2.26
CA TRP A 91 4.32 2.90 -2.82
C TRP A 91 4.70 1.44 -2.81
N ILE A 92 5.08 0.91 -3.96
CA ILE A 92 5.47 -0.48 -4.14
C ILE A 92 6.91 -0.49 -4.62
N SER A 93 7.73 -1.34 -4.02
CA SER A 93 9.11 -1.55 -4.44
C SER A 93 9.36 -3.05 -4.52
N ALA A 94 9.85 -3.52 -5.65
CA ALA A 94 10.12 -4.94 -5.87
C ALA A 94 11.34 -5.13 -6.76
N THR A 95 12.00 -6.27 -6.61
CA THR A 95 13.08 -6.64 -7.54
C THR A 95 12.54 -6.98 -8.92
N LEU A 96 13.20 -6.51 -9.97
CA LEU A 96 12.87 -6.83 -11.37
C LEU A 96 13.67 -8.04 -11.90
N GLY A 97 14.53 -8.61 -11.07
CA GLY A 97 15.37 -9.75 -11.41
C GLY A 97 16.02 -10.34 -10.17
N GLN A 98 16.57 -11.55 -10.29
CA GLN A 98 17.22 -12.25 -9.17
C GLN A 98 18.70 -11.87 -9.06
N GLY A 99 19.17 -11.67 -7.83
CA GLY A 99 20.51 -11.17 -7.51
C GLY A 99 21.49 -12.24 -7.00
N GLY A 100 21.41 -13.47 -7.50
CA GLY A 100 22.33 -14.55 -7.12
C GLY A 100 22.27 -14.89 -5.61
N SER A 101 23.37 -14.70 -4.87
CA SER A 101 23.50 -15.02 -3.44
C SER A 101 23.19 -13.85 -2.49
N THR A 102 22.68 -12.74 -3.01
CA THR A 102 22.38 -11.53 -2.24
C THR A 102 21.28 -11.78 -1.20
N ARG A 103 21.37 -11.09 -0.06
CA ARG A 103 20.37 -11.10 1.02
C ARG A 103 20.06 -9.67 1.44
N TRP A 104 18.79 -9.40 1.74
CA TRP A 104 18.39 -8.14 2.33
C TRP A 104 18.62 -8.19 3.83
N LEU A 105 19.39 -7.24 4.33
CA LEU A 105 19.62 -7.05 5.76
C LEU A 105 18.65 -5.98 6.26
N GLY A 106 17.91 -6.31 7.30
CA GLY A 106 16.99 -5.39 7.95
C GLY A 106 16.29 -6.04 9.12
N GLU A 107 15.72 -5.20 9.99
CA GLU A 107 14.83 -5.66 11.06
C GLU A 107 13.54 -4.83 10.98
N PRO A 108 12.72 -5.01 9.92
CA PRO A 108 11.59 -4.13 9.61
C PRO A 108 10.57 -4.04 10.76
N CYS A 109 10.53 -5.05 11.63
CA CYS A 109 9.64 -5.15 12.80
C CYS A 109 10.30 -4.79 14.15
N LYS A 110 11.53 -4.25 14.16
CA LYS A 110 12.27 -4.00 15.42
C LYS A 110 11.68 -2.87 16.26
N ARG A 111 11.15 -1.83 15.62
CA ARG A 111 10.67 -0.61 16.30
C ARG A 111 9.52 -0.92 17.27
N ASP A 112 9.54 -0.31 18.46
CA ASP A 112 8.54 -0.53 19.52
C ASP A 112 7.45 0.53 19.60
N ASP A 113 7.68 1.65 18.92
CA ASP A 113 6.81 2.83 18.88
C ASP A 113 5.74 2.74 17.78
N MET A 114 5.51 1.54 17.25
CA MET A 114 4.47 1.24 16.26
C MET A 114 3.09 1.11 16.91
N LEU A 115 2.06 1.54 16.18
CA LEU A 115 0.64 1.34 16.54
C LEU A 115 0.27 -0.15 16.45
N TYR A 116 0.80 -0.82 15.44
CA TYR A 116 0.67 -2.26 15.25
C TYR A 116 1.95 -2.81 14.63
N LYS A 117 2.35 -4.03 15.01
CA LYS A 117 3.39 -4.79 14.32
C LYS A 117 3.14 -6.29 14.43
N ALA A 118 3.47 -7.01 13.38
CA ALA A 118 3.54 -8.47 13.40
C ALA A 118 4.64 -8.95 12.45
N ASN A 119 5.45 -9.90 12.90
CA ASN A 119 6.38 -10.64 12.05
C ASN A 119 5.87 -12.08 11.94
N ILE A 120 5.49 -12.48 10.73
CA ILE A 120 5.06 -13.85 10.39
C ILE A 120 6.09 -14.56 9.49
N GLY A 121 7.30 -14.00 9.41
CA GLY A 121 8.43 -14.60 8.69
C GLY A 121 8.83 -15.94 9.29
N LYS A 122 9.35 -16.83 8.44
CA LYS A 122 9.74 -18.20 8.82
C LYS A 122 11.17 -18.28 9.37
N SER A 123 11.98 -17.25 9.13
CA SER A 123 13.37 -17.17 9.61
C SER A 123 13.85 -15.72 9.68
N VAL A 124 14.98 -15.50 10.35
CA VAL A 124 15.65 -14.18 10.44
C VAL A 124 16.17 -13.66 9.09
N TRP A 125 16.13 -14.47 8.04
CA TRP A 125 16.57 -14.10 6.69
C TRP A 125 15.39 -13.96 5.71
N GLU A 126 14.19 -14.35 6.15
CA GLU A 126 12.97 -14.33 5.36
C GLU A 126 11.90 -13.56 6.12
N ASP A 127 12.11 -12.24 6.23
CA ASP A 127 11.15 -11.36 6.88
C ASP A 127 9.81 -11.40 6.16
N ASN A 128 8.72 -11.51 6.92
CA ASN A 128 7.39 -11.17 6.50
C ASN A 128 6.78 -10.31 7.61
N CYS A 129 7.03 -9.01 7.50
CA CYS A 129 6.74 -8.03 8.54
C CYS A 129 5.65 -7.07 8.07
N VAL A 130 4.71 -6.79 8.96
CA VAL A 130 3.71 -5.74 8.80
C VAL A 130 3.79 -4.77 9.97
N THR A 131 3.76 -3.47 9.68
CA THR A 131 3.73 -2.41 10.70
C THR A 131 2.70 -1.35 10.35
N ILE A 132 2.12 -0.72 11.37
CA ILE A 132 1.28 0.47 11.24
C ILE A 132 1.86 1.56 12.13
N ASN A 133 2.01 2.75 11.58
CA ASN A 133 2.36 3.96 12.32
C ASN A 133 1.59 5.17 11.79
N HIS A 134 1.57 6.27 12.53
CA HIS A 134 1.12 7.55 12.00
C HIS A 134 2.30 8.35 11.45
N ILE A 135 2.05 9.08 10.37
CA ILE A 135 2.94 10.12 9.87
C ILE A 135 2.25 11.45 10.14
N SER A 136 2.85 12.27 10.98
CA SER A 136 2.46 13.67 11.17
C SER A 136 3.21 14.56 10.18
N ASN A 137 2.68 15.75 9.93
CA ASN A 137 3.23 16.69 8.95
C ASN A 137 3.32 16.10 7.53
N TYR A 138 2.37 15.24 7.17
CA TYR A 138 2.32 14.62 5.85
C TYR A 138 2.07 15.65 4.74
N GLY A 139 2.76 15.49 3.62
CA GLY A 139 2.70 16.42 2.48
C GLY A 139 3.44 17.73 2.72
N ASN A 140 4.19 17.88 3.82
CA ASN A 140 5.05 19.05 4.03
C ASN A 140 6.34 18.94 3.21
N ASN A 141 6.62 19.97 2.41
CA ASN A 141 7.80 20.07 1.55
C ASN A 141 8.05 18.83 0.68
N PRO A 142 7.08 18.43 -0.19
CA PRO A 142 7.25 17.26 -1.04
C PRO A 142 8.36 17.51 -2.08
N GLY A 143 9.13 16.46 -2.39
CA GLY A 143 10.20 16.50 -3.38
C GLY A 143 9.97 15.51 -4.53
N GLY A 144 10.70 15.66 -5.63
CA GLY A 144 10.64 14.75 -6.77
C GLY A 144 9.21 14.52 -7.28
N LYS A 145 8.84 13.24 -7.48
CA LYS A 145 7.50 12.86 -7.97
C LYS A 145 6.37 13.13 -6.97
N ASP A 146 6.67 13.19 -5.68
CA ASP A 146 5.67 13.57 -4.67
C ASP A 146 5.30 15.06 -4.81
N ALA A 147 6.21 15.91 -5.28
CA ALA A 147 5.93 17.32 -5.55
C ALA A 147 4.98 17.48 -6.74
N GLU A 148 5.16 16.68 -7.80
CA GLU A 148 4.25 16.64 -8.95
C GLU A 148 2.85 16.16 -8.53
N LEU A 149 2.78 15.10 -7.72
CA LEU A 149 1.50 14.63 -7.17
C LEU A 149 0.82 15.68 -6.29
N TYR A 150 1.60 16.37 -5.45
CA TYR A 150 1.08 17.45 -4.61
C TYR A 150 0.54 18.62 -5.45
N ALA A 151 1.24 19.01 -6.52
CA ALA A 151 0.77 20.04 -7.43
C ALA A 151 -0.57 19.66 -8.09
N LEU A 152 -0.72 18.40 -8.51
CA LEU A 152 -1.99 17.87 -9.03
C LEU A 152 -3.12 17.95 -7.99
N PHE A 153 -2.83 17.64 -6.73
CA PHE A 153 -3.82 17.78 -5.66
C PHE A 153 -4.27 19.23 -5.49
N VAL A 154 -3.32 20.18 -5.47
CA VAL A 154 -3.65 21.62 -5.38
C VAL A 154 -4.52 22.07 -6.55
N GLU A 155 -4.17 21.69 -7.78
CA GLU A 155 -4.95 22.02 -8.99
C GLU A 155 -6.40 21.48 -8.92
N GLN A 156 -6.58 20.30 -8.32
CA GLN A 156 -7.90 19.67 -8.16
C GLN A 156 -8.67 20.15 -6.91
N GLY A 157 -8.12 21.09 -6.15
CA GLY A 157 -8.71 21.57 -4.90
C GLY A 157 -8.72 20.51 -3.80
N ILE A 158 -7.75 19.59 -3.82
CA ILE A 158 -7.57 18.54 -2.83
C ILE A 158 -6.50 19.00 -1.85
N SER A 159 -6.84 18.98 -0.56
CA SER A 159 -5.87 19.24 0.51
C SER A 159 -5.49 17.90 1.17
N PRO A 160 -4.24 17.43 1.02
CA PRO A 160 -3.76 16.27 1.77
C PRO A 160 -3.92 16.48 3.28
N PRO A 161 -4.26 15.42 4.04
CA PRO A 161 -4.32 15.52 5.50
C PRO A 161 -2.91 15.68 6.07
N PRO A 162 -2.72 16.52 7.10
CA PRO A 162 -1.44 16.62 7.82
C PRO A 162 -1.07 15.33 8.56
N THR A 163 -2.04 14.44 8.82
CA THR A 163 -1.81 13.14 9.45
C THR A 163 -2.40 12.01 8.61
N ILE A 164 -1.60 10.98 8.35
CA ILE A 164 -2.02 9.73 7.71
C ILE A 164 -1.62 8.54 8.57
N LEU A 165 -2.27 7.40 8.35
CA LEU A 165 -1.78 6.11 8.84
C LEU A 165 -1.01 5.41 7.73
N GLN A 166 0.22 5.00 8.03
CA GLN A 166 1.09 4.30 7.11
C GLN A 166 1.22 2.85 7.54
N ILE A 167 0.84 1.96 6.64
CA ILE A 167 0.94 0.51 6.76
C ILE A 167 2.10 0.06 5.88
N LYS A 168 3.11 -0.59 6.44
CA LYS A 168 4.23 -1.14 5.67
C LYS A 168 4.22 -2.66 5.72
N PHE A 169 4.28 -3.27 4.55
CA PHE A 169 4.47 -4.69 4.33
C PHE A 169 5.87 -4.89 3.75
N THR A 170 6.69 -5.69 4.43
CA THR A 170 8.03 -6.04 3.97
C THR A 170 8.15 -7.54 3.88
N ARG A 171 8.44 -8.03 2.67
CA ARG A 171 8.70 -9.44 2.42
C ARG A 171 10.06 -9.61 1.73
N ASN A 172 11.02 -10.17 2.47
CA ASN A 172 12.36 -10.48 1.97
C ASN A 172 12.48 -11.97 1.65
N GLY A 173 12.75 -12.31 0.39
CA GLY A 173 12.96 -13.69 -0.06
C GLY A 173 14.43 -14.09 -0.13
N THR A 174 14.66 -15.29 -0.66
CA THR A 174 16.00 -15.75 -1.03
C THR A 174 16.46 -15.11 -2.34
N ARG A 175 17.77 -15.20 -2.62
CA ARG A 175 18.40 -14.73 -3.87
C ARG A 175 18.17 -13.25 -4.18
N GLY A 176 18.08 -12.46 -3.12
CA GLY A 176 17.85 -11.03 -3.21
C GLY A 176 16.44 -10.67 -3.70
N ASN A 177 15.48 -11.59 -3.73
CA ASN A 177 14.09 -11.24 -4.03
C ASN A 177 13.49 -10.42 -2.87
N PHE A 178 12.75 -9.35 -3.15
CA PHE A 178 11.91 -8.70 -2.14
C PHE A 178 10.68 -8.05 -2.76
N LEU A 179 9.68 -7.86 -1.90
CA LEU A 179 8.49 -7.07 -2.17
C LEU A 179 8.18 -6.20 -0.94
N ASN A 180 8.17 -4.89 -1.15
CA ASN A 180 7.77 -3.90 -0.17
C ASN A 180 6.54 -3.15 -0.67
N ILE A 181 5.51 -3.05 0.17
CA ILE A 181 4.31 -2.27 -0.09
C ILE A 181 4.10 -1.32 1.09
N THR A 182 4.05 -0.02 0.83
CA THR A 182 3.69 1.00 1.80
C THR A 182 2.35 1.60 1.38
N LEU A 183 1.30 1.35 2.16
CA LEU A 183 -0.02 1.93 1.99
C LEU A 183 -0.24 3.03 3.02
N SER A 184 -0.41 4.25 2.55
CA SER A 184 -0.67 5.44 3.35
C SER A 184 -2.13 5.85 3.17
N VAL A 185 -2.93 5.75 4.24
CA VAL A 185 -4.38 5.98 4.21
C VAL A 185 -4.77 7.23 5.00
N ASN A 186 -5.81 7.91 4.54
CA ASN A 186 -6.39 9.07 5.20
C ASN A 186 -7.41 8.65 6.27
N PRO A 187 -7.16 8.89 7.57
CA PRO A 187 -8.16 8.60 8.58
C PRO A 187 -9.40 9.52 8.49
N GLU A 188 -9.31 10.70 7.87
CA GLU A 188 -10.45 11.63 7.73
C GLU A 188 -11.58 11.05 6.86
N VAL A 189 -11.26 10.17 5.88
CA VAL A 189 -12.30 9.51 5.07
C VAL A 189 -13.04 8.42 5.84
N MET A 190 -12.54 8.04 7.02
CA MET A 190 -13.21 7.13 7.95
C MET A 190 -13.97 7.87 9.06
N GLY A 191 -14.08 9.20 8.96
CA GLY A 191 -14.83 10.03 9.90
C GLY A 191 -14.04 10.57 11.10
N PHE A 192 -12.72 10.34 11.14
CA PHE A 192 -11.87 10.97 12.17
C PHE A 192 -11.63 12.45 11.87
N ALA A 193 -11.47 13.25 12.93
CA ALA A 193 -11.16 14.66 12.80
C ALA A 193 -9.76 14.87 12.19
N ARG A 194 -9.59 16.00 11.49
CA ARG A 194 -8.30 16.45 10.95
C ARG A 194 -7.38 16.87 12.10
N GLU A 195 -6.24 16.20 12.23
CA GLU A 195 -5.26 16.43 13.30
C GLU A 195 -4.14 17.37 12.84
N THR A 196 -4.07 18.58 13.39
CA THR A 196 -3.10 19.61 12.96
C THR A 196 -1.76 19.57 13.70
N GLU A 197 -1.62 18.73 14.74
CA GLU A 197 -0.38 18.59 15.50
C GLU A 197 0.71 17.92 14.65
N VAL A 198 1.74 18.70 14.31
CA VAL A 198 2.84 18.29 13.43
C VAL A 198 3.89 17.46 14.17
N ALA A 199 4.04 17.64 15.49
CA ALA A 199 5.02 16.92 16.28
C ALA A 199 4.56 15.48 16.52
N TRP A 200 5.33 14.52 16.00
CA TRP A 200 4.99 13.09 16.01
C TRP A 200 4.60 12.55 17.39
N GLY A 201 5.33 12.94 18.44
CA GLY A 201 5.09 12.49 19.82
C GLY A 201 3.89 13.15 20.52
N LYS A 202 3.39 14.28 20.00
CA LYS A 202 2.22 15.00 20.52
C LYS A 202 0.97 14.78 19.67
N ASN A 203 1.12 14.23 18.47
CA ASN A 203 0.01 13.96 17.57
C ASN A 203 -0.97 12.95 18.20
N PRO A 204 -2.28 13.20 18.20
CA PRO A 204 -3.26 12.30 18.83
C PRO A 204 -3.32 10.87 18.27
N TRP A 205 -2.72 10.61 17.10
CA TRP A 205 -2.55 9.25 16.59
C TRP A 205 -1.38 8.49 17.21
N ASN A 206 -0.47 9.15 17.93
CA ASN A 206 0.61 8.51 18.67
C ASN A 206 0.08 7.44 19.62
N LYS A 207 0.80 6.31 19.70
CA LYS A 207 0.44 5.12 20.46
C LYS A 207 -0.11 5.40 21.86
N THR A 208 0.52 6.28 22.63
CA THR A 208 0.10 6.56 24.01
C THR A 208 -1.25 7.29 24.11
N MET A 209 -1.62 8.06 23.08
CA MET A 209 -2.86 8.83 23.03
C MET A 209 -3.95 8.09 22.27
N SER A 210 -3.63 7.51 21.10
CA SER A 210 -4.61 6.81 20.27
C SER A 210 -5.19 5.57 20.93
N PHE A 211 -4.43 4.90 21.82
CA PHE A 211 -4.94 3.76 22.59
C PHE A 211 -5.82 4.16 23.78
N LYS A 212 -5.84 5.45 24.16
CA LYS A 212 -6.76 6.01 25.17
C LYS A 212 -8.05 6.54 24.56
N ASP A 213 -8.06 6.80 23.26
CA ASP A 213 -9.25 7.14 22.47
C ASP A 213 -9.92 5.85 21.97
N PRO A 214 -11.13 5.50 22.43
CA PRO A 214 -11.77 4.23 22.07
C PRO A 214 -11.98 4.07 20.56
N ALA A 215 -12.32 5.15 19.85
CA ALA A 215 -12.58 5.10 18.41
C ALA A 215 -11.30 4.89 17.62
N LYS A 216 -10.22 5.60 17.97
CA LYS A 216 -8.91 5.41 17.31
C LYS A 216 -8.35 4.04 17.59
N LYS A 217 -8.43 3.56 18.84
CA LYS A 217 -8.00 2.21 19.21
C LYS A 217 -8.75 1.16 18.40
N GLN A 218 -10.08 1.25 18.33
CA GLN A 218 -10.92 0.32 17.58
C GLN A 218 -10.53 0.29 16.09
N PHE A 219 -10.27 1.46 15.50
CA PHE A 219 -9.82 1.53 14.10
C PHE A 219 -8.42 0.95 13.90
N ILE A 220 -7.47 1.21 14.79
CA ILE A 220 -6.11 0.64 14.75
C ILE A 220 -6.16 -0.89 14.87
N ASP A 221 -6.96 -1.42 15.79
CA ASP A 221 -7.10 -2.87 15.98
C ASP A 221 -7.65 -3.53 14.71
N ALA A 222 -8.71 -2.98 14.13
CA ALA A 222 -9.34 -3.51 12.92
C ALA A 222 -8.42 -3.40 11.69
N LEU A 223 -7.73 -2.27 11.55
CA LEU A 223 -6.71 -2.08 10.52
C LEU A 223 -5.55 -3.06 10.71
N GLY A 224 -5.17 -3.36 11.94
CA GLY A 224 -4.17 -4.39 12.28
C GLY A 224 -4.58 -5.79 11.81
N VAL A 225 -5.85 -6.17 12.03
CA VAL A 225 -6.40 -7.46 11.54
C VAL A 225 -6.37 -7.53 10.01
N TRP A 226 -6.84 -6.50 9.32
CA TRP A 226 -6.79 -6.41 7.86
C TRP A 226 -5.34 -6.48 7.34
N SER A 227 -4.44 -5.74 7.98
CA SER A 227 -3.03 -5.70 7.60
C SER A 227 -2.37 -7.07 7.80
N LEU A 228 -2.73 -7.81 8.84
CA LEU A 228 -2.23 -9.18 9.03
C LEU A 228 -2.74 -10.13 7.94
N GLN A 229 -3.99 -10.01 7.52
CA GLN A 229 -4.54 -10.80 6.41
C GLN A 229 -3.79 -10.49 5.11
N PHE A 230 -3.50 -9.20 4.85
CA PHE A 230 -2.68 -8.78 3.71
C PHE A 230 -1.28 -9.39 3.78
N ALA A 231 -0.59 -9.29 4.92
CA ALA A 231 0.75 -9.83 5.11
C ALA A 231 0.83 -11.35 4.86
N LYS A 232 -0.21 -12.10 5.22
CA LYS A 232 -0.30 -13.55 4.94
C LYS A 232 -0.29 -13.87 3.44
N GLN A 233 -0.70 -12.93 2.58
CA GLN A 233 -0.65 -13.10 1.12
C GLN A 233 0.68 -12.67 0.51
N MET A 234 1.57 -12.02 1.26
CA MET A 234 2.86 -11.55 0.73
C MET A 234 3.77 -12.70 0.30
N ASP A 235 3.67 -13.89 0.91
CA ASP A 235 4.39 -15.09 0.44
C ASP A 235 3.95 -15.48 -0.97
N ALA A 236 2.63 -15.60 -1.18
CA ALA A 236 2.06 -15.92 -2.49
C ALA A 236 2.39 -14.84 -3.54
N ALA A 237 2.38 -13.57 -3.14
CA ALA A 237 2.77 -12.46 -4.00
C ALA A 237 4.26 -12.50 -4.36
N LEU A 238 5.14 -12.83 -3.42
CA LEU A 238 6.58 -12.99 -3.66
C LEU A 238 6.88 -14.17 -4.61
N ASP A 239 6.05 -15.21 -4.57
CA ASP A 239 6.05 -16.32 -5.53
C ASP A 239 5.37 -15.95 -6.86
N GLN A 240 5.06 -14.66 -7.09
CA GLN A 240 4.47 -14.11 -8.31
C GLN A 240 3.10 -14.73 -8.67
N LYS A 241 2.33 -15.19 -7.68
CA LYS A 241 0.93 -15.60 -7.92
C LYS A 241 0.08 -14.37 -8.20
N THR A 242 -0.43 -14.27 -9.42
CA THR A 242 -1.14 -13.07 -9.93
C THR A 242 -2.39 -12.71 -9.12
N ASP A 243 -3.01 -13.67 -8.45
CA ASP A 243 -4.22 -13.53 -7.66
C ASP A 243 -3.95 -13.45 -6.14
N ALA A 244 -2.69 -13.34 -5.70
CA ALA A 244 -2.32 -13.36 -4.28
C ALA A 244 -3.14 -12.37 -3.43
N PHE A 245 -3.46 -11.20 -3.98
CA PHE A 245 -4.24 -10.17 -3.29
C PHE A 245 -5.71 -10.10 -3.67
N ALA A 246 -6.23 -11.02 -4.50
CA ALA A 246 -7.59 -10.97 -5.03
C ALA A 246 -8.67 -11.04 -3.94
N ALA A 247 -8.40 -11.77 -2.85
CA ALA A 247 -9.31 -11.93 -1.72
C ALA A 247 -9.18 -10.83 -0.65
N ILE A 248 -8.24 -9.88 -0.82
CA ILE A 248 -8.03 -8.81 0.17
C ILE A 248 -9.02 -7.67 -0.09
N PRO A 249 -9.98 -7.41 0.82
CA PRO A 249 -10.96 -6.36 0.64
C PRO A 249 -10.32 -4.97 0.77
N THR A 250 -11.08 -3.92 0.46
CA THR A 250 -10.69 -2.54 0.78
C THR A 250 -10.37 -2.39 2.27
N TRP A 251 -9.31 -1.64 2.60
CA TRP A 251 -9.00 -1.27 3.98
C TRP A 251 -10.13 -0.45 4.64
N ARG A 252 -11.03 0.14 3.86
CA ARG A 252 -12.17 0.92 4.38
C ARG A 252 -13.26 0.03 4.97
N SER A 253 -13.29 -1.27 4.68
CA SER A 253 -14.29 -2.19 5.25
C SER A 253 -13.99 -2.57 6.69
N VAL A 254 -12.85 -2.16 7.26
CA VAL A 254 -12.46 -2.53 8.63
C VAL A 254 -13.44 -2.04 9.70
N LEU A 255 -14.26 -1.03 9.39
CA LEU A 255 -15.32 -0.54 10.27
C LEU A 255 -16.74 -0.92 9.81
N SER A 256 -16.93 -1.48 8.61
CA SER A 256 -18.27 -1.80 8.10
C SER A 256 -18.89 -3.02 8.76
N ASP A 257 -18.06 -3.94 9.27
CA ASP A 257 -18.50 -5.17 9.93
C ASP A 257 -18.49 -5.08 11.46
N MET A 258 -18.28 -3.87 12.02
CA MET A 258 -18.13 -3.68 13.46
C MET A 258 -19.34 -2.96 14.08
N PRO A 259 -19.77 -3.36 15.30
CA PRO A 259 -20.81 -2.65 16.03
C PRO A 259 -20.39 -1.18 16.22
N LYS A 260 -21.30 -0.25 15.89
CA LYS A 260 -21.09 1.17 16.20
C LYS A 260 -20.89 1.31 17.71
N PRO A 261 -19.82 1.99 18.17
CA PRO A 261 -19.68 2.26 19.59
C PRO A 261 -20.88 3.09 20.07
N GLU A 262 -21.53 2.64 21.14
CA GLU A 262 -22.56 3.43 21.81
C GLU A 262 -21.94 4.75 22.27
N PRO A 263 -22.66 5.87 22.13
CA PRO A 263 -22.18 7.16 22.61
C PRO A 263 -21.94 7.08 24.11
N ILE A 264 -20.68 7.20 24.52
CA ILE A 264 -20.31 7.31 25.93
C ILE A 264 -20.92 8.61 26.44
N LYS A 265 -21.99 8.51 27.24
CA LYS A 265 -22.46 9.63 28.05
C LYS A 265 -21.37 9.92 29.07
N SER A 266 -20.62 10.99 28.81
CA SER A 266 -19.69 11.56 29.78
C SER A 266 -20.45 12.05 31.00
N THR A 267 -20.50 11.23 32.06
CA THR A 267 -20.75 11.70 33.42
C THR A 267 -19.41 11.77 34.14
N VAL A 268 -18.64 12.82 33.85
CA VAL A 268 -17.59 13.27 34.76
C VAL A 268 -17.93 14.71 35.11
N SER A 269 -18.52 14.88 36.28
CA SER A 269 -18.53 16.15 37.01
C SER A 269 -17.15 16.31 37.62
N LEU A 270 -16.50 17.43 37.35
CA LEU A 270 -15.33 17.84 38.10
C LEU A 270 -15.84 18.63 39.30
N ASP A 271 -15.73 18.02 40.48
CA ASP A 271 -15.57 18.77 41.73
C ASP A 271 -14.09 19.18 41.86
#